data_AF-A0A937F4Y5-F1
#
_entry.id   AF-A0A937F4Y5-F1
#
_cell.length_a   1.000
_cell.length_b   1.000
_cell.length_c   1.000
_cell.angle_alpha   90.00
_cell.angle_beta   90.00
_cell.angle_gamma   90.00
#
_symmetry.space_group_name_H-M   'P 1'
#
loop_
_entity.id
_entity.type
_entity.pdbx_description
1 polymer ?
#
loop_
_entity_poly.entity_id
_entity_poly.type
_entity_poly.pdbx_seq_one_letter_code
_entity_poly.pdbx_strand_id
1 'polypeptide(L)' 'MKGRKRTKGQPAIHDEFKERFNLTLTRTGVQGLDALAESLGLSRSEFVERIGRGLIPIASDLSRSQSLDLPNGRC' A
#
# COMPACT_ATOMS: atom_id res chain seq x y z
N MET A 1 10.34 14.50 -28.69
CA MET A 1 10.37 13.38 -27.73
C MET A 1 11.68 12.62 -27.88
N LYS A 2 12.51 12.50 -26.83
CA LYS A 2 13.62 11.52 -26.78
C LYS A 2 14.03 11.31 -25.31
N GLY A 3 13.34 10.37 -24.66
CA GLY A 3 13.69 9.89 -23.31
C GLY A 3 14.91 8.97 -23.40
N ARG A 4 15.92 9.25 -22.58
CA ARG A 4 17.20 8.53 -22.53
C ARG A 4 16.98 7.04 -22.19
N LYS A 5 17.57 6.15 -23.00
CA LYS A 5 17.64 4.70 -22.80
C LYS A 5 18.25 4.40 -21.42
N ARG A 6 17.56 3.62 -20.58
CA ARG A 6 18.10 3.13 -19.31
C ARG A 6 19.00 1.92 -19.52
N THR A 7 20.04 1.88 -18.71
CA THR A 7 21.17 0.94 -18.73
C THR A 7 20.72 -0.51 -18.46
N LYS A 8 21.27 -1.42 -19.27
CA LYS A 8 21.10 -2.87 -19.28
C LYS A 8 21.37 -3.45 -17.88
N GLY A 9 20.38 -4.13 -17.25
CA GLY A 9 20.66 -4.96 -16.06
C GLY A 9 19.53 -5.29 -15.08
N GLN A 10 18.41 -4.56 -15.03
CA GLN A 10 17.27 -4.93 -14.18
C GLN A 10 16.00 -5.04 -15.02
N PRO A 11 15.30 -6.18 -15.04
CA PRO A 11 13.95 -6.23 -15.58
C PRO A 11 13.10 -5.24 -14.77
N ALA A 12 12.28 -4.45 -15.47
CA ALA A 12 11.17 -3.79 -14.82
C ALA A 12 10.37 -4.91 -14.15
N ILE A 13 10.35 -4.96 -12.81
CA ILE A 13 9.82 -6.09 -12.04
C ILE A 13 8.33 -6.34 -12.39
N HIS A 14 7.67 -5.31 -12.93
CA HIS A 14 6.31 -5.34 -13.44
C HIS A 14 6.38 -4.69 -14.83
N ASP A 15 5.90 -5.35 -15.88
CA ASP A 15 6.01 -4.98 -17.31
C ASP A 15 5.31 -3.65 -17.72
N GLU A 16 5.21 -2.69 -16.80
CA GLU A 16 4.59 -1.38 -16.94
C GLU A 16 5.60 -0.27 -16.64
N PHE A 17 5.51 0.82 -17.41
CA PHE A 17 6.27 2.03 -17.11
C PHE A 17 5.61 2.80 -15.97
N LYS A 18 6.40 3.20 -14.96
CA LYS A 18 5.93 4.11 -13.91
C LYS A 18 5.49 5.44 -14.54
N GLU A 19 4.21 5.77 -14.37
CA GLU A 19 3.66 7.08 -14.72
C GLU A 19 3.65 8.02 -13.50
N ARG A 20 3.44 9.33 -13.74
CA ARG A 20 3.38 10.32 -12.67
C ARG A 20 1.95 10.44 -12.15
N PHE A 21 1.76 10.05 -10.89
CA PHE A 21 0.52 10.26 -10.14
C PHE A 21 0.75 11.27 -9.01
N ASN A 22 -0.20 12.18 -8.79
CA ASN A 22 -0.16 13.14 -7.69
C ASN A 22 -1.08 12.69 -6.55
N LEU A 23 -0.58 12.74 -5.32
CA LEU A 23 -1.35 12.42 -4.12
C LEU A 23 -1.17 13.54 -3.10
N THR A 24 -2.28 14.11 -2.62
CA THR A 24 -2.27 15.14 -1.58
C THR A 24 -2.49 14.47 -0.22
N LEU A 25 -1.54 14.65 0.69
CA LEU A 25 -1.55 14.06 2.03
C LEU A 25 -1.20 15.12 3.08
N THR A 26 -1.60 14.88 4.32
CA THR A 26 -1.12 15.66 5.47
C THR A 26 0.36 15.40 5.70
N ARG A 27 1.05 16.35 6.36
CA ARG A 27 2.46 16.18 6.74
C ARG A 27 2.69 14.91 7.57
N THR A 28 1.81 14.64 8.53
CA THR A 28 1.85 13.43 9.36
C THR A 28 1.67 12.16 8.54
N GLY A 29 0.76 12.17 7.56
CA GLY A 29 0.57 11.04 6.66
C GLY A 29 1.83 10.73 5.85
N VAL A 30 2.50 11.76 5.31
CA VAL A 30 3.77 11.59 4.57
C VAL A 30 4.86 11.02 5.46
N GLN A 31 5.03 11.55 6.68
CA GLN A 31 6.03 11.07 7.63
C GLN A 31 5.79 9.61 8.06
N GLY A 32 4.52 9.24 8.26
CA GLY A 32 4.15 7.85 8.54
C GLY A 32 4.51 6.91 7.39
N LEU A 33 4.24 7.31 6.15
CA LEU A 33 4.63 6.53 4.97
C LEU A 33 6.15 6.40 4.83
N ASP A 34 6.90 7.46 5.14
CA ASP A 34 8.37 7.41 5.12
C ASP A 34 8.92 6.43 6.14
N ALA A 35 8.48 6.52 7.40
CA ALA A 35 8.95 5.63 8.46
C ALA A 35 8.64 4.16 8.16
N LEU A 36 7.44 3.87 7.63
CA LEU A 36 7.05 2.53 7.23
C LEU A 36 7.88 2.02 6.05
N ALA A 37 8.08 2.84 5.01
CA ALA A 37 8.91 2.47 3.87
C ALA A 37 10.37 2.23 4.29
N GLU A 38 10.95 3.09 5.12
CA GLU A 38 12.31 2.97 5.66
C GLU A 38 12.50 1.67 6.46
N SER A 39 11.52 1.31 7.30
CA SER A 39 11.56 0.06 8.08
C SER A 39 11.62 -1.21 7.20
N LEU A 40 11.17 -1.11 5.95
CA LEU A 40 11.20 -2.20 4.97
C LEU A 40 12.36 -2.06 3.96
N GLY A 41 13.20 -1.03 4.09
CA GLY A 41 14.27 -0.72 3.14
C GLY A 41 13.76 -0.29 1.77
N LEU A 42 12.57 0.32 1.71
CA LEU A 42 11.89 0.72 0.48
C LEU A 42 11.84 2.24 0.31
N SER A 43 11.73 2.69 -0.94
CA SER A 43 11.30 4.06 -1.20
C SER A 43 9.80 4.20 -0.93
N ARG A 44 9.34 5.41 -0.59
CA ARG A 44 7.91 5.72 -0.42
C ARG A 44 7.06 5.28 -1.63
N SER A 45 7.54 5.55 -2.85
CA SER A 45 6.82 5.17 -4.07
C SER A 45 6.72 3.66 -4.27
N GLU A 46 7.78 2.93 -3.90
CA GLU A 46 7.80 1.47 -3.96
C GLU A 46 6.87 0.87 -2.90
N PHE A 47 6.86 1.43 -1.70
CA PHE A 47 5.96 1.02 -0.64
C PHE A 47 4.48 1.18 -1.05
N VAL A 48 4.11 2.33 -1.62
CA VAL A 48 2.75 2.58 -2.12
C VAL A 48 2.38 1.63 -3.26
N GLU A 49 3.30 1.34 -4.19
CA GLU A 49 3.03 0.37 -5.25
C GLU A 49 2.81 -1.04 -4.70
N ARG A 50 3.60 -1.48 -3.72
CA ARG A 50 3.43 -2.80 -3.10
C ARG A 50 2.10 -2.92 -2.37
N ILE A 51 1.64 -1.87 -1.71
CA ILE A 51 0.30 -1.81 -1.13
C ILE A 51 -0.75 -1.96 -2.25
N GLY A 52 -0.66 -1.14 -3.30
CA GLY A 52 -1.64 -1.16 -4.41
C GLY A 52 -1.68 -2.48 -5.18
N ARG A 53 -0.55 -3.20 -5.23
CA ARG A 53 -0.42 -4.53 -5.85
C ARG A 53 -0.77 -5.68 -4.89
N GLY A 54 -1.15 -5.40 -3.64
CA GLY A 54 -1.48 -6.42 -2.63
C GLY A 54 -0.28 -7.21 -2.10
N LEU A 55 0.95 -6.75 -2.34
CA LEU A 55 2.18 -7.35 -1.83
C LEU A 55 2.41 -7.01 -0.35
N ILE A 56 1.81 -5.92 0.12
CA ILE A 56 1.72 -5.57 1.54
C ILE A 56 0.25 -5.65 1.94
N PRO A 57 -0.13 -6.57 2.85
CA PRO A 57 -1.52 -6.72 3.25
C PRO A 57 -1.99 -5.51 4.07
N ILE A 58 -3.15 -4.96 3.71
CA ILE A 58 -3.87 -4.01 4.56
C ILE A 58 -4.84 -4.82 5.41
N ALA A 59 -4.68 -4.77 6.74
CA ALA A 59 -5.67 -5.32 7.64
C ALA A 59 -6.97 -4.52 7.51
N SER A 60 -8.03 -5.14 7.01
CA SER A 60 -9.38 -4.59 7.04
C SER A 60 -10.15 -5.20 8.20
N ASP A 61 -10.65 -4.37 9.11
CA ASP A 61 -11.51 -4.77 10.24
C ASP A 61 -12.94 -5.16 9.79
N LEU A 62 -13.09 -5.76 8.61
CA LEU A 62 -14.39 -6.12 8.00
C LEU A 62 -15.04 -7.37 8.64
N SER A 63 -14.52 -7.87 9.77
CA SER A 63 -15.02 -9.07 10.45
C SER A 63 -15.57 -8.82 11.86
N ARG A 64 -16.10 -7.62 12.16
CA ARG A 64 -16.90 -7.37 13.38
C ARG A 64 -18.41 -7.35 13.08
N SER A 65 -18.93 -8.45 12.57
CA SER A 65 -20.37 -8.74 12.69
C SER A 65 -20.54 -9.67 13.88
N GLN A 66 -20.75 -9.05 15.04
CA GLN A 66 -21.13 -9.70 16.29
C GLN A 66 -22.44 -10.47 16.07
N SER A 67 -22.42 -11.79 16.17
CA SER A 67 -23.61 -12.52 16.59
C SER A 67 -23.80 -12.23 18.07
N LEU A 68 -24.69 -11.29 18.40
CA LEU A 68 -25.16 -11.13 19.77
C LEU A 68 -25.96 -12.40 20.12
N ASP A 69 -25.40 -13.23 20.99
CA ASP A 69 -26.15 -14.20 21.76
C ASP A 69 -27.25 -13.45 22.53
N LEU A 70 -28.51 -13.63 22.12
CA LEU A 70 -29.65 -13.21 22.94
C LEU A 70 -29.84 -14.23 24.07
N PRO A 71 -29.85 -13.80 25.35
CA PRO A 71 -30.03 -14.72 26.46
C PRO A 71 -31.49 -15.15 26.59
N ASN A 72 -31.67 -16.44 26.88
CA ASN A 72 -32.80 -17.08 27.57
C ASN A 72 -34.17 -16.40 27.45
N GLY A 73 -35.00 -16.89 26.53
CA GLY A 73 -36.45 -16.81 26.68
C GLY A 73 -36.91 -17.76 27.79
N ARG A 74 -37.29 -17.21 28.94
CA ARG A 74 -38.25 -17.86 29.85
C ARG A 74 -39.65 -17.74 29.23
N CYS A 75 -40.37 -18.86 29.17
CA CYS A 75 -41.73 -19.07 29.69
C CYS A 75 -42.08 -20.55 29.49
#